data_AF-A0A2D1QJ18-F1
#
_entry.id   AF-A0A2D1QJ18-F1
#
_cell.length_a   1.000
_cell.length_b   1.000
_cell.length_c   1.000
_cell.angle_alpha   90.00
_cell.angle_beta   90.00
_cell.angle_gamma   90.00
#
_symmetry.space_group_name_H-M   'P 1'
#
loop_
_entity.id
_entity.type
_entity.pdbx_description
1 polymer ?
#
loop_
_entity_poly.entity_id
_entity_poly.type
_entity_poly.pdbx_seq_one_letter_code
_entity_poly.pdbx_strand_id
1 'polypeptide(L)'
;MAKSKVQFQKGYSLFDFFKDYGTEAQCENALLAWRFPNGFICPECANKTCCRLKSRPRVLQCNNCRHQMSLTGNTIFANTKLPLTKWFLAMHLLSQTKTGLSAMELKRQLDVKYDTAWMLKHKLLQAMKESDDKQPISGIIQLDDVYWGGERRGGKRGRGAAGKTPFVAAVALNKEGHPIKMRMTVVDGFKTKSVADWAKRHIASGSAVISDGLACFKAVKEANCEHLGVVTGGNLDWLDHPAFNWVNTMIGNVKNSLRGSCHKLGAKHLPRHLAEYCFRFNHRFDLKSMLVELGHAVVASPPMPYRLLKLAEGHG
;
A
#
# COMPACT_ATOMS: atom_id res chain seq x y z
N MET A 1 21.04 11.89 -22.55
CA MET A 1 20.82 11.22 -21.25
C MET A 1 20.29 9.81 -21.51
N ALA A 2 20.87 8.78 -20.90
CA ALA A 2 20.35 7.42 -21.01
C ALA A 2 18.94 7.36 -20.38
N LYS A 3 17.94 6.89 -21.13
CA LYS A 3 16.57 6.75 -20.64
C LYS A 3 16.53 5.64 -19.58
N SER A 4 15.98 5.94 -18.39
CA SER A 4 15.79 4.92 -17.34
C SER A 4 14.83 3.84 -17.83
N LYS A 5 15.30 2.59 -17.98
CA LYS A 5 14.46 1.47 -18.45
C LYS A 5 13.19 1.29 -17.60
N VAL A 6 13.28 1.56 -16.30
CA VAL A 6 12.13 1.47 -15.37
C VAL A 6 11.12 2.60 -15.61
N GLN A 7 11.57 3.82 -15.90
CA GLN A 7 10.63 4.94 -16.14
C GLN A 7 9.99 4.90 -17.52
N PHE A 8 10.71 4.36 -18.51
CA PHE A 8 10.27 4.31 -19.91
C PHE A 8 9.68 2.94 -20.31
N GLN A 9 9.42 2.05 -19.35
CA GLN A 9 8.76 0.77 -19.61
C GLN A 9 7.32 0.97 -20.09
N LYS A 10 6.79 0.00 -20.85
CA LYS A 10 5.39 0.02 -21.28
C LYS A 10 4.48 -0.27 -20.09
N GLY A 11 3.65 0.70 -19.71
CA GLY A 11 2.60 0.52 -18.71
C GLY A 11 1.41 -0.33 -19.20
N TYR A 12 0.43 -0.50 -18.33
CA TYR A 12 -0.87 -1.05 -18.71
C TYR A 12 -1.80 0.09 -19.15
N SER A 13 -2.14 0.15 -20.44
CA SER A 13 -2.92 1.28 -20.97
C SER A 13 -4.41 1.16 -20.61
N LEU A 14 -5.14 2.29 -20.68
CA LEU A 14 -6.60 2.27 -20.54
C LEU A 14 -7.29 1.45 -21.65
N PHE A 15 -6.73 1.43 -22.86
CA PHE A 15 -7.25 0.61 -23.95
C PHE A 15 -7.10 -0.89 -23.67
N ASP A 16 -5.93 -1.31 -23.20
CA ASP A 16 -5.71 -2.70 -22.78
C ASP A 16 -6.64 -3.06 -21.60
N PHE A 17 -6.81 -2.14 -20.65
CA PHE A 17 -7.73 -2.31 -19.53
C PHE A 17 -9.19 -2.55 -20.00
N PHE A 18 -9.72 -1.71 -20.89
CA PHE A 18 -11.10 -1.88 -21.37
C PHE A 18 -11.27 -3.13 -22.22
N LYS A 19 -10.22 -3.55 -22.94
CA LYS A 19 -10.23 -4.83 -23.66
C LYS A 19 -10.38 -6.00 -22.70
N ASP A 20 -9.64 -6.00 -21.59
CA ASP A 20 -9.56 -7.16 -20.69
C ASP A 20 -10.62 -7.14 -19.58
N TYR A 21 -11.12 -5.96 -19.18
CA TYR A 21 -12.02 -5.75 -18.03
C TYR A 21 -13.20 -4.80 -18.31
N GLY A 22 -13.55 -4.57 -19.59
CA GLY A 22 -14.62 -3.65 -19.99
C GLY A 22 -16.04 -4.11 -19.65
N THR A 23 -16.24 -5.38 -19.30
CA THR A 23 -17.55 -5.96 -18.99
C THR A 23 -17.59 -6.60 -17.60
N GLU A 24 -18.80 -6.72 -17.02
CA GLU A 24 -18.98 -7.41 -15.73
C GLU A 24 -18.50 -8.87 -15.79
N ALA A 25 -18.82 -9.59 -16.87
CA ALA A 25 -18.40 -10.99 -17.03
C ALA A 25 -16.88 -11.17 -17.03
N GLN A 26 -16.15 -10.25 -17.68
CA GLN A 26 -14.69 -10.23 -17.65
C GLN A 26 -14.16 -9.98 -16.23
N CYS A 27 -14.72 -9.01 -15.51
CA CYS A 27 -14.34 -8.74 -14.12
C CYS A 27 -14.64 -9.92 -13.19
N GLU A 28 -15.76 -10.61 -13.37
CA GLU A 28 -16.15 -11.80 -12.61
C GLU A 28 -15.21 -12.99 -12.88
N ASN A 29 -14.77 -13.17 -14.14
CA ASN A 29 -13.78 -14.17 -14.51
C ASN A 29 -12.41 -13.88 -13.88
N ALA A 30 -11.97 -12.63 -13.92
CA ALA A 30 -10.74 -12.21 -13.27
C ALA A 30 -10.79 -12.42 -11.76
N LEU A 31 -11.91 -12.05 -11.12
CA LEU A 31 -12.10 -12.24 -9.68
C LEU A 31 -12.08 -13.72 -9.28
N LEU A 32 -12.68 -14.59 -10.10
CA LEU A 32 -12.61 -16.04 -9.91
C LEU A 32 -11.15 -16.53 -9.97
N ALA A 33 -10.40 -16.11 -10.98
CA ALA A 33 -8.99 -16.51 -11.15
C ALA A 33 -8.11 -16.03 -9.99
N TRP A 34 -8.29 -14.78 -9.54
CA TRP A 34 -7.51 -14.24 -8.42
C TRP A 34 -7.82 -14.92 -7.09
N ARG A 35 -9.09 -15.27 -6.86
CA ARG A 35 -9.54 -15.91 -5.63
C ARG A 35 -9.15 -17.39 -5.55
N PHE A 36 -9.06 -18.05 -6.71
CA PHE A 36 -8.78 -19.48 -6.83
C PHE A 36 -7.66 -19.73 -7.85
N PRO A 37 -6.42 -19.25 -7.60
CA PRO A 37 -5.32 -19.42 -8.54
C PRO A 37 -5.01 -20.90 -8.82
N ASN A 38 -5.26 -21.77 -7.84
CA ASN A 38 -5.04 -23.22 -7.91
C ASN A 38 -6.35 -24.02 -8.14
N GLY A 39 -7.42 -23.35 -8.56
CA GLY A 39 -8.75 -23.94 -8.72
C GLY A 39 -9.63 -23.85 -7.46
N PHE A 40 -10.93 -24.07 -7.67
CA PHE A 40 -11.93 -24.00 -6.60
C PHE A 40 -11.75 -25.15 -5.61
N ILE A 41 -11.89 -24.86 -4.32
CA ILE A 41 -11.99 -25.85 -3.25
C ILE A 41 -13.17 -25.47 -2.37
N CYS A 42 -14.13 -26.38 -2.20
CA CYS A 42 -15.29 -26.14 -1.35
C CYS A 42 -14.87 -26.11 0.13
N PRO A 43 -15.25 -25.07 0.90
CA PRO A 43 -14.87 -24.98 2.32
C PRO A 43 -15.54 -26.04 3.20
N GLU A 44 -16.70 -26.57 2.80
CA GLU A 44 -17.47 -27.54 3.60
C GLU A 44 -17.07 -29.01 3.34
N CYS A 45 -16.68 -29.35 2.11
CA CYS A 45 -16.47 -30.75 1.71
C CYS A 45 -15.20 -31.01 0.90
N ALA A 46 -14.33 -30.00 0.74
CA ALA A 46 -13.09 -30.05 -0.03
C ALA A 46 -13.20 -30.44 -1.52
N ASN A 47 -14.42 -30.60 -2.06
CA ASN A 47 -14.62 -30.91 -3.47
C ASN A 47 -14.09 -29.79 -4.37
N LYS A 48 -13.50 -30.18 -5.51
CA LYS A 48 -12.80 -29.27 -6.43
C LYS A 48 -13.65 -28.74 -7.59
N THR A 49 -14.86 -29.26 -7.75
CA THR A 49 -15.74 -28.88 -8.86
C THR A 49 -16.89 -28.00 -8.39
N CYS A 50 -17.15 -26.92 -9.11
CA CYS A 50 -18.29 -26.03 -8.88
C CYS A 50 -18.96 -25.63 -10.19
N CYS A 51 -20.18 -25.11 -10.08
CA CYS A 51 -20.87 -24.42 -11.18
C CYS A 51 -21.24 -22.99 -10.77
N ARG A 52 -21.31 -22.08 -11.74
CA ARG A 52 -21.87 -20.73 -11.54
C ARG A 52 -23.38 -20.78 -11.65
N LEU A 53 -24.07 -20.07 -10.76
CA LEU A 53 -25.52 -19.94 -10.85
C LEU A 53 -25.89 -18.95 -11.96
N LYS A 54 -26.76 -19.37 -12.89
CA LYS A 54 -27.19 -18.54 -14.04
C LYS A 54 -27.79 -17.20 -13.61
N SER A 55 -28.65 -17.20 -12.60
CA SER A 55 -29.31 -15.99 -12.07
C SER A 55 -28.43 -15.17 -11.13
N ARG A 56 -27.32 -15.75 -10.64
CA ARG A 56 -26.40 -15.10 -9.69
C ARG A 56 -24.94 -15.42 -10.09
N PRO A 57 -24.41 -14.78 -11.15
CA PRO A 57 -23.10 -15.10 -11.73
C PRO A 57 -21.92 -15.04 -10.74
N ARG A 58 -22.04 -14.21 -9.70
CA ARG A 58 -21.06 -14.06 -8.63
C ARG A 58 -21.14 -15.15 -7.55
N VAL A 59 -22.06 -16.11 -7.65
CA VAL A 59 -22.22 -17.21 -6.70
C VAL A 59 -21.81 -18.52 -7.35
N LEU A 60 -20.85 -19.18 -6.72
CA LEU A 60 -20.41 -20.53 -7.04
C LEU A 60 -21.18 -21.51 -6.16
N GLN A 61 -21.63 -22.61 -6.75
CA GLN A 61 -22.23 -23.73 -6.04
C GLN A 61 -21.35 -24.96 -6.17
N CYS A 62 -21.02 -25.60 -5.05
CA CYS A 62 -20.32 -26.88 -5.05
C CYS A 62 -21.19 -27.95 -5.71
N ASN A 63 -20.61 -28.75 -6.61
CA ASN A 63 -21.36 -29.83 -7.27
C ASN A 63 -21.68 -31.01 -6.33
N ASN A 64 -20.91 -31.18 -5.25
CA ASN A 64 -21.08 -32.26 -4.27
C ASN A 64 -22.10 -31.88 -3.17
N CYS A 65 -21.71 -30.99 -2.25
CA CYS A 65 -22.55 -30.65 -1.09
C CYS A 65 -23.55 -29.49 -1.33
N ARG A 66 -23.61 -28.93 -2.56
CA ARG A 66 -24.48 -27.79 -2.93
C ARG A 66 -24.25 -26.50 -2.13
N HIS A 67 -23.21 -26.42 -1.30
CA HIS A 67 -22.82 -25.19 -0.60
C HIS A 67 -22.55 -24.05 -1.60
N GLN A 68 -23.08 -22.87 -1.30
CA GLN A 68 -22.97 -21.68 -2.14
C GLN A 68 -21.99 -20.67 -1.54
N MET A 69 -21.07 -20.17 -2.37
CA MET A 69 -20.09 -19.17 -1.99
C MET A 69 -20.11 -18.00 -2.97
N SER A 70 -20.13 -16.77 -2.44
CA SER A 70 -20.02 -15.56 -3.25
C SER A 70 -18.54 -15.25 -3.57
N LEU A 71 -18.23 -14.92 -4.83
CA LEU A 71 -16.93 -14.42 -5.27
C LEU A 71 -16.50 -13.16 -4.51
N THR A 72 -17.47 -12.33 -4.11
CA THR A 72 -17.22 -11.08 -3.36
C THR A 72 -17.26 -11.28 -1.84
N GLY A 73 -17.78 -12.41 -1.36
CA GLY A 73 -17.91 -12.69 0.08
C GLY A 73 -16.55 -12.87 0.74
N ASN A 74 -16.39 -12.41 1.98
CA ASN A 74 -15.13 -12.45 2.74
C ASN A 74 -13.95 -11.74 2.05
N THR A 75 -14.23 -10.79 1.16
CA THR A 75 -13.21 -9.93 0.52
C THR A 75 -13.56 -8.45 0.71
N ILE A 76 -12.69 -7.56 0.24
CA ILE A 76 -12.98 -6.11 0.15
C ILE A 76 -14.28 -5.78 -0.62
N PHE A 77 -14.65 -6.64 -1.58
CA PHE A 77 -15.86 -6.53 -2.40
C PHE A 77 -17.14 -6.93 -1.64
N ALA A 78 -17.05 -7.42 -0.41
CA ALA A 78 -18.20 -7.91 0.34
C ALA A 78 -19.32 -6.86 0.40
N ASN A 79 -20.55 -7.31 0.12
CA ASN A 79 -21.77 -6.52 0.07
C ASN A 79 -21.75 -5.34 -0.91
N THR A 80 -20.89 -5.37 -1.95
CA THR A 80 -20.89 -4.34 -2.98
C THR A 80 -22.16 -4.38 -3.83
N LYS A 81 -22.78 -3.20 -3.99
CA LYS A 81 -23.81 -2.93 -5.01
C LYS A 81 -23.24 -2.22 -6.24
N LEU A 82 -21.98 -1.79 -6.17
CA LEU A 82 -21.29 -1.12 -7.27
C LEU A 82 -20.88 -2.16 -8.32
N PRO A 83 -21.08 -1.89 -9.63
CA PRO A 83 -20.57 -2.74 -10.71
C PRO A 83 -19.08 -3.03 -10.56
N LEU A 84 -18.65 -4.25 -10.86
CA LEU A 84 -17.24 -4.64 -10.77
C LEU A 84 -16.38 -3.88 -11.78
N THR A 85 -16.93 -3.53 -12.94
CA THR A 85 -16.28 -2.65 -13.93
C THR A 85 -15.79 -1.33 -13.31
N LYS A 86 -16.60 -0.68 -12.46
CA LYS A 86 -16.20 0.54 -11.72
C LYS A 86 -15.15 0.25 -10.65
N TRP A 87 -15.19 -0.91 -9.99
CA TRP A 87 -14.14 -1.31 -9.06
C TRP A 87 -12.80 -1.52 -9.76
N PHE A 88 -12.80 -2.26 -10.87
CA PHE A 88 -11.61 -2.56 -11.66
C PHE A 88 -11.01 -1.27 -12.25
N LEU A 89 -11.86 -0.35 -12.71
CA LEU A 89 -11.39 0.96 -13.18
C LEU A 89 -10.74 1.75 -12.04
N ALA A 90 -11.31 1.73 -10.83
CA ALA A 90 -10.70 2.37 -9.67
C ALA A 90 -9.34 1.75 -9.29
N MET A 91 -9.26 0.41 -9.33
CA MET A 91 -8.01 -0.32 -9.10
C MET A 91 -6.94 0.05 -10.14
N HIS A 92 -7.32 0.13 -11.42
CA HIS A 92 -6.42 0.54 -12.50
C HIS A 92 -5.92 1.97 -12.28
N LEU A 93 -6.83 2.93 -12.05
CA LEU A 93 -6.45 4.33 -11.84
C LEU A 93 -5.54 4.51 -10.61
N LEU A 94 -5.82 3.84 -9.50
CA LEU A 94 -5.01 3.95 -8.28
C LEU A 94 -3.66 3.24 -8.37
N SER A 95 -3.55 2.15 -9.12
CA SER A 95 -2.27 1.44 -9.32
C SER A 95 -1.37 2.17 -10.33
N GLN A 96 -1.92 2.63 -11.47
CA GLN A 96 -1.10 3.15 -12.57
C GLN A 96 -0.73 4.63 -12.41
N THR A 97 -1.47 5.43 -11.64
CA THR A 97 -1.17 6.86 -11.47
C THR A 97 0.09 7.04 -10.62
N LYS A 98 1.06 7.87 -11.05
CA LYS A 98 2.32 8.10 -10.31
C LYS A 98 2.20 9.05 -9.12
N THR A 99 1.33 10.07 -9.21
CA THR A 99 1.18 11.14 -8.20
C THR A 99 0.02 10.89 -7.21
N GLY A 100 -0.58 9.70 -7.24
CA GLY A 100 -1.79 9.40 -6.49
C GLY A 100 -3.02 10.11 -7.06
N LEU A 101 -4.20 9.65 -6.65
CA LEU A 101 -5.48 10.15 -7.17
C LEU A 101 -6.39 10.61 -6.04
N SER A 102 -6.92 11.84 -6.10
CA SER A 102 -7.85 12.31 -5.07
C SER A 102 -9.20 11.57 -5.15
N ALA A 103 -9.92 11.46 -4.02
CA ALA A 103 -11.27 10.88 -4.04
C ALA A 103 -12.26 11.69 -4.89
N MET A 104 -12.03 13.01 -5.02
CA MET A 104 -12.81 13.89 -5.89
C MET A 104 -12.57 13.59 -7.37
N GLU A 105 -11.33 13.30 -7.76
CA GLU A 105 -11.03 12.91 -9.14
C GLU A 105 -11.57 11.51 -9.44
N LEU A 106 -11.39 10.57 -8.51
CA LEU A 106 -11.97 9.23 -8.64
C LEU A 106 -13.50 9.28 -8.79
N LYS A 107 -14.17 10.18 -8.06
CA LYS A 107 -15.61 10.43 -8.20
C LYS A 107 -15.99 10.81 -9.63
N ARG A 108 -15.22 11.72 -10.26
CA ARG A 108 -15.46 12.19 -11.63
C ARG A 108 -15.24 11.08 -12.65
N GLN A 109 -14.12 10.36 -12.53
CA GLN A 109 -13.74 9.28 -13.44
C GLN A 109 -14.75 8.11 -13.41
N LEU A 110 -15.26 7.76 -12.23
CA LEU A 110 -16.20 6.65 -12.06
C LEU A 110 -17.67 7.05 -12.20
N ASP A 111 -17.97 8.35 -12.26
CA ASP A 111 -19.31 8.90 -12.17
C ASP A 111 -20.13 8.29 -11.02
N VAL A 112 -19.74 8.62 -9.79
CA VAL A 112 -20.40 8.15 -8.55
C VAL A 112 -20.53 9.28 -7.53
N LYS A 113 -21.21 9.02 -6.41
CA LYS A 113 -21.21 9.95 -5.27
C LYS A 113 -19.82 10.00 -4.61
N TYR A 114 -19.46 11.15 -4.05
CA TYR A 114 -18.16 11.34 -3.38
C TYR A 114 -17.91 10.26 -2.32
N ASP A 115 -18.89 9.98 -1.46
CA ASP A 115 -18.75 8.98 -0.40
C ASP A 115 -18.48 7.57 -0.95
N THR A 116 -19.02 7.25 -2.13
CA THR A 116 -18.74 5.98 -2.82
C THR A 116 -17.30 5.92 -3.29
N ALA A 117 -16.81 6.99 -3.94
CA ALA A 117 -15.42 7.07 -4.39
C ALA A 117 -14.44 7.07 -3.21
N TRP A 118 -14.75 7.79 -2.13
CA TRP A 118 -13.96 7.82 -0.90
C TRP A 118 -13.87 6.44 -0.26
N MET A 119 -15.01 5.76 -0.05
CA MET A 119 -15.06 4.41 0.50
C MET A 119 -14.27 3.42 -0.37
N LEU A 120 -14.48 3.47 -1.68
CA LEU A 120 -13.80 2.64 -2.66
C LEU A 120 -12.28 2.83 -2.59
N LYS A 121 -11.81 4.08 -2.63
CA LYS A 121 -10.39 4.40 -2.49
C LYS A 121 -9.83 3.83 -1.19
N HIS A 122 -10.42 4.14 -0.04
CA HIS A 122 -9.86 3.69 1.24
C HIS A 122 -9.89 2.17 1.42
N LYS A 123 -10.87 1.47 0.84
CA LYS A 123 -10.86 0.00 0.80
C LYS A 123 -9.70 -0.56 -0.01
N LEU A 124 -9.41 0.04 -1.17
CA LEU A 124 -8.28 -0.37 -2.02
C LEU A 124 -6.93 -0.05 -1.35
N LEU A 125 -6.81 1.11 -0.72
CA LEU A 125 -5.62 1.46 0.04
C LEU A 125 -5.41 0.56 1.26
N GLN A 126 -6.49 0.12 1.92
CA GLN A 126 -6.41 -0.89 2.98
C GLN A 126 -5.82 -2.20 2.46
N ALA A 127 -6.27 -2.67 1.30
CA ALA A 127 -5.74 -3.89 0.68
C ALA A 127 -4.25 -3.76 0.33
N MET A 128 -3.84 -2.61 -0.23
CA MET A 128 -2.44 -2.29 -0.48
C MET A 128 -1.62 -2.36 0.82
N LYS A 129 -2.12 -1.74 1.90
CA LYS A 129 -1.47 -1.74 3.21
C LYS A 129 -1.30 -3.15 3.77
N GLU A 130 -2.36 -3.96 3.78
CA GLU A 130 -2.31 -5.32 4.29
C GLU A 130 -1.40 -6.23 3.46
N SER A 131 -1.35 -6.03 2.14
CA SER A 131 -0.44 -6.75 1.25
C SER A 131 1.00 -6.41 1.56
N ASP A 132 1.32 -5.11 1.63
CA ASP A 132 2.66 -4.66 1.97
C ASP A 132 3.04 -5.16 3.38
N ASP A 133 2.19 -5.00 4.40
CA ASP A 133 2.51 -5.36 5.80
C ASP A 133 2.85 -6.84 6.00
N LYS A 134 2.45 -7.73 5.09
CA LYS A 134 2.82 -9.15 5.11
C LYS A 134 4.25 -9.42 4.63
N GLN A 135 4.89 -8.47 3.95
CA GLN A 135 6.22 -8.65 3.35
C GLN A 135 7.27 -7.73 4.00
N PRO A 136 8.14 -8.25 4.88
CA PRO A 136 9.29 -7.51 5.36
C PRO A 136 10.20 -7.07 4.20
N ILE A 137 10.80 -5.88 4.33
CA ILE A 137 11.89 -5.45 3.44
C ILE A 137 13.22 -6.03 3.96
N SER A 138 14.20 -6.20 3.06
CA SER A 138 15.47 -6.85 3.39
C SER A 138 16.65 -6.23 2.65
N GLY A 139 17.86 -6.60 3.06
CA GLY A 139 19.12 -6.17 2.44
C GLY A 139 19.69 -4.92 3.12
N ILE A 140 20.23 -3.99 2.32
CA ILE A 140 20.73 -2.71 2.81
C ILE A 140 19.57 -1.73 2.84
N ILE A 141 19.27 -1.16 4.01
CA ILE A 141 18.07 -0.34 4.24
C ILE A 141 18.50 1.03 4.75
N GLN A 142 18.15 2.10 4.02
CA GLN A 142 18.23 3.47 4.51
C GLN A 142 16.98 3.77 5.35
N LEU A 143 17.15 4.28 6.56
CA LEU A 143 16.09 4.52 7.54
C LEU A 143 16.13 5.96 8.03
N ASP A 144 14.96 6.59 8.11
CA ASP A 144 14.83 7.98 8.57
C ASP A 144 13.51 8.24 9.34
N ASP A 145 13.55 9.25 10.21
CA ASP A 145 12.44 9.67 11.06
C ASP A 145 11.68 10.84 10.44
N VAL A 146 10.38 10.67 10.21
CA VAL A 146 9.59 11.64 9.46
C VAL A 146 8.35 12.08 10.21
N TYR A 147 8.04 13.36 10.13
CA TYR A 147 6.77 13.92 10.59
C TYR A 147 5.90 14.38 9.42
N TRP A 148 4.61 14.02 9.47
CA TRP A 148 3.56 14.56 8.62
C TRP A 148 2.66 15.55 9.39
N GLY A 149 2.23 16.63 8.74
CA GLY A 149 1.34 17.64 9.33
C GLY A 149 2.07 18.70 10.16
N GLY A 150 1.32 19.38 11.04
CA GLY A 150 1.83 20.48 11.87
C GLY A 150 1.58 21.90 11.36
N GLU A 151 0.55 22.15 10.53
CA GLU A 151 0.08 23.49 10.16
C GLU A 151 -0.58 24.25 11.34
N ARG A 152 0.01 24.20 12.55
CA ARG A 152 -0.33 25.13 13.62
C ARG A 152 0.71 26.24 13.65
N ARG A 153 0.24 27.49 13.57
CA ARG A 153 1.05 28.66 13.89
C ARG A 153 1.18 28.73 15.42
N GLY A 154 2.40 28.57 15.93
CA GLY A 154 2.71 28.58 17.38
C GLY A 154 2.76 27.18 18.02
N GLY A 155 3.78 26.95 18.87
CA GLY A 155 4.03 25.69 19.59
C GLY A 155 5.50 25.24 19.55
N LYS A 156 5.86 24.22 20.35
CA LYS A 156 7.20 23.61 20.33
C LYS A 156 7.54 23.15 18.91
N ARG A 157 8.67 23.63 18.37
CA ARG A 157 9.24 23.14 17.10
C ARG A 157 10.00 21.84 17.36
N GLY A 158 10.05 20.95 16.38
CA GLY A 158 10.76 19.67 16.47
C GLY A 158 9.94 18.52 17.06
N ARG A 159 10.62 17.57 17.72
CA ARG A 159 10.05 16.34 18.27
C ARG A 159 9.02 16.66 19.37
N GLY A 160 7.87 15.99 19.33
CA GLY A 160 6.77 16.21 20.29
C GLY A 160 5.90 17.44 20.01
N ALA A 161 6.05 18.09 18.84
CA ALA A 161 5.14 19.15 18.41
C ALA A 161 3.71 18.61 18.23
N ALA A 162 2.74 19.24 18.89
CA ALA A 162 1.33 18.85 18.81
C ALA A 162 0.80 18.92 17.36
N GLY A 163 0.07 17.89 16.93
CA GLY A 163 -0.54 17.83 15.59
C GLY A 163 0.38 17.34 14.47
N LYS A 164 1.56 16.80 14.79
CA LYS A 164 2.39 16.03 13.84
C LYS A 164 2.20 14.54 14.03
N THR A 165 2.13 13.80 12.93
CA THR A 165 2.06 12.33 12.92
C THR A 165 3.44 11.79 12.55
N PRO A 166 4.15 11.11 13.48
CA PRO A 166 5.44 10.50 13.19
C PRO A 166 5.26 9.22 12.36
N PHE A 167 6.14 9.01 11.40
CA PHE A 167 6.25 7.77 10.65
C PHE A 167 7.72 7.49 10.34
N VAL A 168 8.06 6.21 10.30
CA VAL A 168 9.38 5.73 9.87
C VAL A 168 9.36 5.57 8.36
N ALA A 169 10.38 6.09 7.68
CA ALA A 169 10.61 5.85 6.26
C ALA A 169 11.82 4.93 6.09
N ALA A 170 11.63 3.81 5.40
CA ALA A 170 12.68 2.83 5.13
C ALA A 170 12.74 2.53 3.62
N VAL A 171 13.93 2.53 3.05
CA VAL A 171 14.17 2.24 1.63
C VAL A 171 15.25 1.16 1.51
N ALA A 172 14.86 -0.01 1.01
CA ALA A 172 15.78 -1.09 0.72
C ALA A 172 16.49 -0.86 -0.62
N LEU A 173 17.77 -1.19 -0.69
CA LEU A 173 18.63 -1.02 -1.85
C LEU A 173 19.10 -2.37 -2.41
N ASN A 174 19.39 -2.42 -3.70
CA ASN A 174 20.15 -3.51 -4.31
C ASN A 174 21.66 -3.33 -4.10
N LYS A 175 22.47 -4.26 -4.62
CA LYS A 175 23.93 -4.24 -4.49
C LYS A 175 24.58 -3.04 -5.19
N GLU A 176 23.93 -2.50 -6.22
CA GLU A 176 24.39 -1.30 -6.94
C GLU A 176 23.93 0.01 -6.26
N GLY A 177 23.29 -0.07 -5.08
CA GLY A 177 22.84 1.09 -4.32
C GLY A 177 21.56 1.74 -4.87
N HIS A 178 20.83 1.09 -5.78
CA HIS A 178 19.54 1.56 -6.28
C HIS A 178 18.38 1.08 -5.40
N PRO A 179 17.33 1.89 -5.21
CA PRO A 179 16.24 1.53 -4.33
C PRO A 179 15.40 0.44 -4.98
N ILE A 180 14.95 -0.54 -4.22
CA ILE A 180 14.16 -1.67 -4.71
C ILE A 180 12.79 -1.73 -4.05
N LYS A 181 12.72 -1.53 -2.74
CA LYS A 181 11.47 -1.49 -1.97
C LYS A 181 11.47 -0.31 -1.00
N MET A 182 10.28 0.13 -0.61
CA MET A 182 10.10 1.10 0.46
C MET A 182 9.01 0.66 1.44
N ARG A 183 9.14 1.16 2.67
CA ARG A 183 8.16 1.03 3.75
C ARG A 183 8.02 2.38 4.42
N MET A 184 6.79 2.86 4.55
CA MET A 184 6.49 4.06 5.32
C MET A 184 5.38 3.74 6.32
N THR A 185 5.72 3.72 7.60
CA THR A 185 4.81 3.25 8.66
C THR A 185 4.66 4.29 9.75
N VAL A 186 3.42 4.68 10.04
CA VAL A 186 3.11 5.54 11.19
C VAL A 186 3.41 4.80 12.49
N VAL A 187 4.16 5.44 13.39
CA VAL A 187 4.56 4.87 14.69
C VAL A 187 3.97 5.70 15.84
N ASP A 188 3.88 5.13 17.03
CA ASP A 188 3.52 5.88 18.26
C ASP A 188 4.73 6.64 18.82
N GLY A 189 5.29 7.51 17.97
CA GLY A 189 6.52 8.25 18.24
C GLY A 189 7.80 7.44 18.11
N PHE A 190 8.93 8.16 18.09
CA PHE A 190 10.27 7.58 17.95
C PHE A 190 10.81 7.08 19.29
N LYS A 191 10.10 6.13 19.90
CA LYS A 191 10.47 5.43 21.14
C LYS A 191 11.19 4.13 20.77
N THR A 192 12.19 3.73 21.56
CA THR A 192 12.97 2.49 21.35
C THR A 192 12.06 1.26 21.17
N LYS A 193 11.08 1.08 22.05
CA LYS A 193 10.10 -0.03 21.95
C LYS A 193 9.29 0.00 20.65
N SER A 194 8.76 1.17 20.27
CA SER A 194 7.99 1.32 19.03
C SER A 194 8.83 0.97 17.79
N VAL A 195 10.10 1.38 17.76
CA VAL A 195 11.01 1.06 16.66
C VAL A 195 11.41 -0.42 16.67
N ALA A 196 11.63 -1.04 17.83
CA ALA A 196 11.91 -2.46 17.95
C ALA A 196 10.74 -3.32 17.42
N ASP A 197 9.51 -3.02 17.86
CA ASP A 197 8.31 -3.74 17.44
C ASP A 197 8.06 -3.56 15.93
N TRP A 198 8.23 -2.33 15.42
CA TRP A 198 8.17 -2.03 13.99
C TRP A 198 9.22 -2.82 13.20
N ALA A 199 10.47 -2.86 13.67
CA ALA A 199 11.56 -3.55 12.98
C ALA A 199 11.32 -5.07 12.92
N LYS A 200 10.90 -5.69 14.04
CA LYS A 200 10.56 -7.12 14.11
C LYS A 200 9.47 -7.52 13.12
N ARG A 201 8.53 -6.60 12.84
CA ARG A 201 7.44 -6.83 11.88
C ARG A 201 7.84 -6.56 10.43
N HIS A 202 8.63 -5.53 10.17
CA HIS A 202 8.78 -4.98 8.82
C HIS A 202 10.18 -5.10 8.21
N ILE A 203 11.18 -5.52 8.98
CA ILE A 203 12.54 -5.76 8.48
C ILE A 203 12.90 -7.23 8.66
N ALA A 204 13.42 -7.86 7.60
CA ALA A 204 13.91 -9.23 7.68
C ALA A 204 15.20 -9.30 8.51
N SER A 205 15.32 -10.33 9.35
CA SER A 205 16.55 -10.64 10.09
C SER A 205 17.76 -10.75 9.15
N GLY A 206 18.93 -10.28 9.61
CA GLY A 206 20.16 -10.23 8.83
C GLY A 206 20.27 -9.03 7.88
N SER A 207 19.31 -8.10 7.91
CA SER A 207 19.40 -6.86 7.12
C SER A 207 20.37 -5.87 7.76
N ALA A 208 21.01 -5.05 6.92
CA ALA A 208 21.89 -3.96 7.33
C ALA A 208 21.13 -2.63 7.26
N VAL A 209 20.89 -2.01 8.41
CA VAL A 209 20.12 -0.76 8.53
C VAL A 209 21.07 0.41 8.73
N ILE A 210 20.96 1.39 7.85
CA ILE A 210 21.69 2.66 7.91
C ILE A 210 20.69 3.74 8.34
N SER A 211 20.94 4.39 9.47
CA SER A 211 20.09 5.49 9.95
C SER A 211 20.93 6.67 10.40
N ASP A 212 20.28 7.79 10.68
CA ASP A 212 20.89 8.90 11.39
C ASP A 212 21.27 8.49 12.85
N GLY A 213 21.85 9.44 13.58
CA GLY A 213 22.26 9.27 14.97
C GLY A 213 21.13 9.15 15.99
N LEU A 214 19.85 9.01 15.58
CA LEU A 214 18.74 8.93 16.50
C LEU A 214 18.79 7.64 17.35
N ALA A 215 18.83 7.81 18.68
CA ALA A 215 19.10 6.72 19.62
C ALA A 215 18.13 5.52 19.50
N CYS A 216 16.87 5.76 19.18
CA CYS A 216 15.87 4.70 19.08
C CYS A 216 16.07 3.79 17.86
N PHE A 217 16.79 4.21 16.82
CA PHE A 217 17.08 3.35 15.67
C PHE A 217 18.06 2.22 15.99
N LYS A 218 18.83 2.32 17.08
CA LYS A 218 19.62 1.18 17.59
C LYS A 218 18.75 -0.04 17.92
N ALA A 219 17.45 0.17 18.17
CA ALA A 219 16.48 -0.87 18.50
C ALA A 219 16.24 -1.87 17.35
N VAL A 220 16.62 -1.55 16.11
CA VAL A 220 16.55 -2.52 15.00
C VAL A 220 17.41 -3.77 15.24
N LYS A 221 18.42 -3.67 16.12
CA LYS A 221 19.22 -4.82 16.57
C LYS A 221 18.37 -5.88 17.28
N GLU A 222 17.26 -5.51 17.91
CA GLU A 222 16.32 -6.48 18.50
C GLU A 222 15.55 -7.31 17.46
N ALA A 223 15.56 -6.88 16.19
CA ALA A 223 15.06 -7.65 15.06
C ALA A 223 16.17 -8.46 14.36
N ASN A 224 17.32 -8.68 15.04
CA ASN A 224 18.52 -9.33 14.49
C ASN A 224 19.02 -8.64 13.21
N CYS A 225 18.97 -7.31 13.18
CA CYS A 225 19.53 -6.49 12.10
C CYS A 225 20.87 -5.88 12.52
N GLU A 226 21.77 -5.70 11.56
CA GLU A 226 22.94 -4.86 11.76
C GLU A 226 22.52 -3.38 11.71
N HIS A 227 23.15 -2.54 12.53
CA HIS A 227 22.83 -1.12 12.59
C HIS A 227 24.10 -0.29 12.45
N LEU A 228 24.11 0.55 11.41
CA LEU A 228 25.11 1.57 11.15
C LEU A 228 24.47 2.94 11.35
N GLY A 229 24.76 3.58 12.49
CA GLY A 229 24.36 4.95 12.76
C GLY A 229 25.38 5.95 12.20
N VAL A 230 24.95 6.84 11.31
CA VAL A 230 25.78 7.95 10.81
C VAL A 230 25.53 9.17 11.70
N VAL A 231 26.52 9.57 12.51
CA VAL A 231 26.42 10.73 13.39
C VAL A 231 26.67 11.99 12.57
N THR A 232 25.60 12.68 12.21
CA THR A 232 25.62 13.92 11.44
C THR A 232 25.72 15.11 12.40
N GLY A 233 26.93 15.64 12.56
CA GLY A 233 27.19 16.79 13.44
C GLY A 233 26.59 18.10 12.91
N GLY A 234 25.29 18.32 13.10
CA GLY A 234 24.60 19.63 13.11
C GLY A 234 24.60 20.51 11.84
N ASN A 235 25.51 20.32 10.89
CA ASN A 235 25.68 21.16 9.69
C ASN A 235 24.84 20.65 8.51
N LEU A 236 24.20 21.58 7.80
CA LEU A 236 23.29 21.33 6.65
C LEU A 236 23.86 20.44 5.53
N ASP A 237 25.19 20.21 5.50
CA ASP A 237 25.88 19.24 4.65
C ASP A 237 25.35 17.79 4.79
N TRP A 238 24.59 17.49 5.87
CA TRP A 238 23.97 16.18 6.08
C TRP A 238 22.84 15.85 5.09
N LEU A 239 22.16 16.85 4.51
CA LEU A 239 21.07 16.60 3.55
C LEU A 239 21.56 15.90 2.28
N ASP A 240 22.83 16.10 1.94
CA ASP A 240 23.49 15.56 0.75
C ASP A 240 24.37 14.33 1.06
N HIS A 241 24.28 13.78 2.28
CA HIS A 241 25.08 12.60 2.63
C HIS A 241 24.64 11.39 1.78
N PRO A 242 25.56 10.76 1.01
CA PRO A 242 25.21 9.72 0.04
C PRO A 242 24.41 8.54 0.63
N ALA A 243 24.62 8.26 1.92
CA ALA A 243 23.93 7.22 2.66
C ALA A 243 22.42 7.45 2.87
N PHE A 244 21.89 8.66 2.63
CA PHE A 244 20.46 8.97 2.81
C PHE A 244 19.78 9.47 1.53
N ASN A 245 20.49 9.50 0.39
CA ASN A 245 19.98 10.05 -0.86
C ASN A 245 18.61 9.49 -1.26
N TRP A 246 18.42 8.17 -1.18
CA TRP A 246 17.18 7.55 -1.61
C TRP A 246 16.06 7.73 -0.61
N VAL A 247 16.30 7.55 0.69
CA VAL A 247 15.25 7.78 1.71
C VAL A 247 14.76 9.24 1.69
N ASN A 248 15.67 10.21 1.61
CA ASN A 248 15.33 11.64 1.50
C ASN A 248 14.53 11.93 0.23
N THR A 249 14.97 11.39 -0.92
CA THR A 249 14.26 11.53 -2.19
C THR A 249 12.85 10.94 -2.12
N MET A 250 12.69 9.74 -1.54
CA MET A 250 11.37 9.11 -1.42
C MET A 250 10.46 9.88 -0.47
N ILE A 251 10.98 10.37 0.66
CA ILE A 251 10.24 11.23 1.59
C ILE A 251 9.75 12.50 0.87
N GLY A 252 10.63 13.17 0.11
CA GLY A 252 10.29 14.36 -0.66
C GLY A 252 9.18 14.08 -1.67
N ASN A 253 9.32 13.02 -2.46
CA ASN A 253 8.33 12.59 -3.44
C ASN A 253 6.97 12.31 -2.80
N VAL A 254 6.93 11.52 -1.72
CA VAL A 254 5.68 11.19 -1.03
C VAL A 254 5.04 12.43 -0.41
N LYS A 255 5.81 13.30 0.26
CA LYS A 255 5.27 14.52 0.86
C LYS A 255 4.67 15.46 -0.19
N ASN A 256 5.36 15.66 -1.31
CA ASN A 256 4.87 16.52 -2.40
C ASN A 256 3.60 15.95 -3.03
N SER A 257 3.58 14.64 -3.26
CA SER A 257 2.43 13.96 -3.84
C SER A 257 1.21 13.95 -2.90
N LEU A 258 1.42 13.78 -1.59
CA LEU A 258 0.36 13.89 -0.59
C LEU A 258 -0.20 15.31 -0.51
N ARG A 259 0.65 16.35 -0.53
CA ARG A 259 0.18 17.75 -0.55
C ARG A 259 -0.65 18.07 -1.79
N GLY A 260 -0.25 17.53 -2.95
CA GLY A 260 -0.97 17.75 -4.21
C GLY A 260 -2.29 16.97 -4.32
N SER A 261 -2.35 15.74 -3.82
CA SER A 261 -3.52 14.87 -3.98
C SER A 261 -4.50 14.92 -2.79
N CYS A 262 -4.05 15.35 -1.61
CA CYS A 262 -4.79 15.26 -0.35
C CYS A 262 -4.68 16.57 0.47
N HIS A 263 -5.55 17.55 0.22
CA HIS A 263 -5.50 18.86 0.90
C HIS A 263 -5.76 18.83 2.42
N LYS A 264 -6.45 17.82 2.96
CA LYS A 264 -6.76 17.69 4.40
C LYS A 264 -6.58 16.24 4.88
N LEU A 265 -5.36 15.73 4.79
CA LEU A 265 -5.05 14.38 5.26
C LEU A 265 -4.87 14.35 6.79
N GLY A 266 -5.88 13.84 7.50
CA GLY A 266 -5.80 13.61 8.94
C GLY A 266 -4.93 12.41 9.31
N ALA A 267 -4.34 12.46 10.51
CA ALA A 267 -3.47 11.40 11.06
C ALA A 267 -4.06 9.99 10.91
N LYS A 268 -5.38 9.85 11.17
CA LYS A 268 -6.12 8.60 11.11
C LYS A 268 -6.12 7.86 9.77
N HIS A 269 -5.86 8.56 8.67
CA HIS A 269 -5.89 7.98 7.31
C HIS A 269 -4.51 7.98 6.65
N LEU A 270 -3.51 8.60 7.29
CA LEU A 270 -2.15 8.66 6.77
C LEU A 270 -1.58 7.27 6.44
N PRO A 271 -1.75 6.20 7.23
CA PRO A 271 -1.06 4.95 6.93
C PRO A 271 -1.56 4.29 5.64
N ARG A 272 -2.88 4.27 5.36
CA ARG A 272 -3.43 3.89 4.04
C ARG A 272 -2.82 4.68 2.89
N HIS A 273 -2.68 5.98 3.04
CA HIS A 273 -2.13 6.82 1.99
C HIS A 273 -0.63 6.55 1.79
N LEU A 274 0.15 6.34 2.86
CA LEU A 274 1.55 5.92 2.75
C LEU A 274 1.67 4.56 2.04
N ALA A 275 0.77 3.62 2.33
CA ALA A 275 0.70 2.34 1.65
C ALA A 275 0.40 2.46 0.14
N GLU A 276 -0.43 3.43 -0.28
CA GLU A 276 -0.66 3.74 -1.71
C GLU A 276 0.67 3.98 -2.45
N TYR A 277 1.61 4.68 -1.81
CA TYR A 277 2.92 4.95 -2.40
C TYR A 277 3.86 3.75 -2.29
N CYS A 278 3.86 3.06 -1.15
CA CYS A 278 4.71 1.88 -0.94
C CYS A 278 4.36 0.81 -1.98
N PHE A 279 3.08 0.47 -2.12
CA PHE A 279 2.60 -0.52 -3.06
C PHE A 279 3.05 -0.20 -4.49
N ARG A 280 2.74 0.99 -5.00
CA ARG A 280 3.14 1.40 -6.36
C ARG A 280 4.64 1.37 -6.55
N PHE A 281 5.41 1.83 -5.57
CA PHE A 281 6.87 1.79 -5.64
C PHE A 281 7.40 0.36 -5.66
N ASN A 282 6.88 -0.51 -4.81
CA ASN A 282 7.32 -1.89 -4.65
C ASN A 282 7.01 -2.75 -5.89
N HIS A 283 5.94 -2.43 -6.62
CA HIS A 283 5.53 -3.13 -7.84
C HIS A 283 5.98 -2.44 -9.15
N ARG A 284 6.72 -1.33 -9.08
CA ARG A 284 7.03 -0.49 -10.26
C ARG A 284 7.90 -1.15 -11.33
N PHE A 285 8.57 -2.25 -11.04
CA PHE A 285 9.45 -2.92 -12.00
C PHE A 285 8.68 -3.66 -13.11
N ASP A 286 7.41 -3.94 -12.87
CA ASP A 286 6.47 -4.44 -13.88
C ASP A 286 5.13 -3.71 -13.74
N LEU A 287 4.98 -2.63 -14.50
CA LEU A 287 3.75 -1.83 -14.46
C LEU A 287 2.52 -2.59 -14.97
N LYS A 288 2.70 -3.64 -15.78
CA LYS A 288 1.57 -4.40 -16.34
C LYS A 288 0.94 -5.31 -15.29
N SER A 289 1.74 -5.94 -14.45
CA SER A 289 1.22 -6.83 -13.40
C SER A 289 0.61 -6.08 -12.21
N MET A 290 0.90 -4.79 -12.03
CA MET A 290 0.47 -4.04 -10.84
C MET A 290 -1.04 -4.06 -10.56
N LEU A 291 -1.89 -4.09 -11.61
CA LEU A 291 -3.35 -4.26 -11.43
C LEU A 291 -3.70 -5.65 -10.90
N VAL A 292 -3.02 -6.69 -11.39
CA VAL A 292 -3.22 -8.09 -10.98
C VAL A 292 -2.72 -8.29 -9.55
N GLU A 293 -1.56 -7.73 -9.19
CA GLU A 293 -1.04 -7.70 -7.83
C GLU A 293 -2.04 -7.04 -6.86
N LEU A 294 -2.65 -5.92 -7.26
CA LEU A 294 -3.71 -5.29 -6.49
C LEU A 294 -4.96 -6.18 -6.42
N GLY A 295 -5.30 -6.87 -7.52
CA GLY A 295 -6.36 -7.87 -7.56
C GLY A 295 -6.19 -8.96 -6.50
N HIS A 296 -4.99 -9.54 -6.40
CA HIS A 296 -4.64 -10.52 -5.38
C HIS A 296 -4.70 -9.94 -3.97
N ALA A 297 -4.21 -8.73 -3.75
CA ALA A 297 -4.32 -8.05 -2.46
C ALA A 297 -5.79 -7.86 -2.03
N VAL A 298 -6.66 -7.41 -2.95
CA VAL A 298 -8.06 -7.10 -2.67
C VAL A 298 -8.89 -8.35 -2.34
N VAL A 299 -8.60 -9.50 -2.97
CA VAL A 299 -9.28 -10.77 -2.64
C VAL A 299 -8.73 -11.44 -1.38
N ALA A 300 -7.46 -11.19 -1.03
CA ALA A 300 -6.84 -11.70 0.19
C ALA A 300 -7.14 -10.86 1.44
N SER A 301 -7.65 -9.64 1.26
CA SER A 301 -8.03 -8.74 2.35
C SER A 301 -9.47 -8.96 2.82
N PRO A 302 -9.72 -8.96 4.14
CA PRO A 302 -11.04 -9.20 4.69
C PRO A 302 -12.00 -8.03 4.40
N PRO A 303 -13.31 -8.22 4.63
CA PRO A 303 -14.29 -7.15 4.46
C PRO A 303 -13.95 -5.91 5.28
N MET A 304 -14.00 -4.75 4.62
CA MET A 304 -13.70 -3.46 5.24
C MET A 304 -14.92 -2.52 5.23
N PRO A 305 -15.92 -2.75 6.11
CA PRO A 305 -17.13 -1.94 6.14
C PRO A 305 -16.84 -0.49 6.55
N TYR A 306 -17.76 0.40 6.19
CA TYR A 306 -17.62 1.84 6.41
C TYR A 306 -17.30 2.24 7.87
N ARG A 307 -17.85 1.51 8.84
CA ARG A 307 -17.55 1.69 10.27
C ARG A 307 -16.04 1.59 10.55
N LEU A 308 -15.37 0.58 10.00
CA LEU A 308 -13.93 0.37 10.20
C LEU A 308 -13.09 1.39 9.40
N LEU A 309 -13.55 1.77 8.21
CA LEU A 309 -12.85 2.77 7.39
C LEU A 309 -12.74 4.13 8.09
N LYS A 310 -13.72 4.48 8.93
CA LYS A 310 -13.76 5.74 9.68
C LYS A 310 -12.85 5.75 10.91
N LEU A 311 -12.51 4.58 11.46
CA LEU A 311 -11.65 4.46 12.63
C LEU A 311 -10.22 4.89 12.28
N ALA A 312 -9.49 5.35 13.30
CA ALA A 312 -8.05 5.53 13.19
C ALA A 312 -7.39 4.16 13.01
N GLU A 313 -6.48 4.07 12.05
CA GLU A 313 -5.62 2.90 11.97
C GLU A 313 -4.66 2.90 13.16
N GLY A 314 -4.39 1.71 13.70
CA GLY A 314 -3.39 1.53 14.74
C GLY A 314 -1.99 1.94 14.25
N HIS A 315 -1.13 2.29 15.20
CA HIS A 315 0.30 2.45 14.95
C HIS A 315 0.89 1.10 14.53
N GLY A 316 1.76 1.12 13.51
CA GLY A 316 2.35 -0.10 12.93
C GLY A 316 3.46 -0.69 13.78
#